data_AF-A0A2E6HQL7-F1
#
_entry.id   AF-A0A2E6HQL7-F1
#
_cell.length_a   1.000
_cell.length_b   1.000
_cell.length_c   1.000
_cell.angle_alpha   90.00
_cell.angle_beta   90.00
_cell.angle_gamma   90.00
#
_symmetry.space_group_name_H-M   'P 1'
#
loop_
_entity.id
_entity.type
_entity.pdbx_description
1 polymer ?
#
loop_
_entity_poly.entity_id
_entity_poly.type
_entity_poly.pdbx_seq_one_letter_code
_entity_poly.pdbx_strand_id
1 'polypeptide(L)'
;MERRRGLLFRVLFREQSTVKLLDQTMQMSNLLGKTLREPPSEADSGSLALLLRAGYISQLMAGAYTFMPLGNRVRLNIENVVRKHMNLSGAQEILMPALQPIEIWEQSGRAAKMKDVLFRLSDRRGRSLALGPTHEEVVTQLAGKFISSHRDLPLTTYQIQTKFRDEARPRGGLVRVREFTMKDAYSFDLDEDGLSDSYDKMFQAYKNIFSECGVPVVPVDADSGAIGGKGSQEFIFITEMGEDTVVQCSGCEYAANLEKATFLQESSAEAQKSLEEVETPNVATIEDLSEFLSIANSSTAKAVLFMATKFESDEEFPVLAVIRGDFEVNDVKLSNALGGAELRPMEASEAANVGLVPGYISPVNLASEVTVVADRSVISAPNLAGGANREGWHYLNTNYGRDWEADIVTDLAEAQEGLTCEQCDGGILSLARGIEMGHVFRLGQIYAEAFGVSIQDSDGAAVTPTMGCYGIGIGRIFAAAAEVFHDDNGLNWPIAIAPYQVHLVAIGIDKDDAVRDEAYGLYAELIESGIDVL
;
A
#
# COMPACT_ATOMS: atom_id res chain seq x y z
N MET A 1 -27.46 -36.16 59.48
CA MET A 1 -27.46 -34.68 59.45
C MET A 1 -26.26 -34.07 58.69
N GLU A 2 -25.15 -34.79 58.49
CA GLU A 2 -23.96 -34.23 57.81
C GLU A 2 -24.02 -34.18 56.28
N ARG A 3 -24.81 -35.03 55.60
CA ARG A 3 -24.94 -34.98 54.12
C ARG A 3 -25.78 -33.81 53.57
N ARG A 4 -26.62 -33.18 54.39
CA ARG A 4 -27.41 -31.98 53.97
C ARG A 4 -26.67 -30.67 54.20
N ARG A 5 -25.63 -30.64 55.04
CA ARG A 5 -24.78 -29.44 55.24
C ARG A 5 -23.77 -29.27 54.10
N GLY A 6 -23.25 -30.34 53.51
CA GLY A 6 -22.31 -30.27 52.37
C GLY A 6 -22.95 -29.81 51.05
N LEU A 7 -24.24 -30.11 50.83
CA LEU A 7 -24.97 -29.66 49.63
C LEU A 7 -25.37 -28.18 49.74
N LEU A 8 -25.82 -27.73 50.92
CA LEU A 8 -26.12 -26.31 51.17
C LEU A 8 -24.86 -25.43 51.12
N PHE A 9 -23.71 -25.93 51.61
CA PHE A 9 -22.44 -25.19 51.52
C PHE A 9 -21.92 -25.08 50.08
N ARG A 10 -22.15 -26.10 49.23
CA ARG A 10 -21.79 -26.05 47.80
C ARG A 10 -22.70 -25.10 47.01
N VAL A 11 -23.98 -25.03 47.33
CA VAL A 11 -24.94 -24.11 46.67
C VAL A 11 -24.71 -22.66 47.09
N LEU A 12 -24.49 -22.39 48.39
CA LEU A 12 -24.24 -21.02 48.89
C LEU A 12 -22.89 -20.46 48.44
N PHE A 13 -21.84 -21.29 48.31
CA PHE A 13 -20.58 -20.85 47.71
C PHE A 13 -20.69 -20.65 46.19
N ARG A 14 -21.48 -21.47 45.48
CA ARG A 14 -21.78 -21.26 44.05
C ARG A 14 -22.54 -19.97 43.85
N GLU A 15 -23.59 -19.68 44.61
CA GLU A 15 -24.35 -18.43 44.46
C GLU A 15 -23.49 -17.18 44.69
N GLN A 16 -22.65 -17.16 45.73
CA GLN A 16 -21.76 -16.00 45.97
C GLN A 16 -20.59 -15.90 45.00
N SER A 17 -20.08 -17.02 44.47
CA SER A 17 -19.02 -17.01 43.44
C SER A 17 -19.57 -16.69 42.06
N THR A 18 -20.77 -17.15 41.72
CA THR A 18 -21.45 -16.89 40.43
C THR A 18 -21.92 -15.45 40.38
N VAL A 19 -22.42 -14.87 41.48
CA VAL A 19 -22.73 -13.43 41.58
C VAL A 19 -21.47 -12.57 41.47
N LYS A 20 -20.32 -13.01 42.01
CA LYS A 20 -19.02 -12.32 41.82
C LYS A 20 -18.43 -12.47 40.41
N LEU A 21 -18.69 -13.60 39.74
CA LEU A 21 -18.33 -13.81 38.33
C LEU A 21 -19.21 -12.96 37.41
N LEU A 22 -20.51 -12.86 37.68
CA LEU A 22 -21.45 -11.99 36.97
C LEU A 22 -21.09 -10.50 37.09
N ASP A 23 -20.55 -10.06 38.23
CA ASP A 23 -20.04 -8.68 38.43
C ASP A 23 -18.72 -8.41 37.67
N GLN A 24 -18.09 -9.45 37.10
CA GLN A 24 -16.89 -9.36 36.26
C GLN A 24 -17.18 -9.54 34.76
N THR A 25 -18.47 -9.60 34.39
CA THR A 25 -18.89 -10.00 33.03
C THR A 25 -19.46 -8.84 32.22
N MET A 26 -19.37 -8.96 30.89
CA MET A 26 -19.84 -7.93 29.96
C MET A 26 -21.32 -8.14 29.66
N GLN A 27 -22.12 -7.12 30.00
CA GLN A 27 -23.55 -7.04 29.65
C GLN A 27 -23.76 -5.89 28.65
N MET A 28 -24.69 -6.05 27.71
CA MET A 28 -25.03 -5.00 26.74
C MET A 28 -25.47 -3.67 27.42
N SER A 29 -26.11 -3.74 28.60
CA SER A 29 -26.50 -2.57 29.40
C SER A 29 -25.32 -1.71 29.88
N ASN A 30 -24.13 -2.31 30.02
CA ASN A 30 -22.91 -1.66 30.47
C ASN A 30 -22.01 -1.20 29.31
N LEU A 31 -22.40 -1.51 28.06
CA LEU A 31 -21.60 -1.19 26.89
C LEU A 31 -21.68 0.31 26.56
N LEU A 32 -20.52 0.94 26.41
CA LEU A 32 -20.46 2.34 25.97
C LEU A 32 -20.79 2.43 24.48
N GLY A 33 -21.91 3.05 24.16
CA GLY A 33 -22.35 3.29 22.78
C GLY A 33 -23.82 2.94 22.61
N LYS A 34 -24.41 3.38 21.50
CA LYS A 34 -25.76 2.99 21.08
C LYS A 34 -25.76 2.78 19.58
N THR A 35 -26.56 1.81 19.14
CA THR A 35 -26.83 1.65 17.71
C THR A 35 -27.66 2.82 17.19
N LEU A 36 -27.39 3.25 15.97
CA LEU A 36 -28.19 4.25 15.26
C LEU A 36 -29.24 3.55 14.40
N ARG A 37 -30.39 4.21 14.19
CA ARG A 37 -31.42 3.70 13.26
C ARG A 37 -31.02 3.95 11.80
N GLU A 38 -30.49 5.14 11.54
CA GLU A 38 -30.01 5.57 10.23
C GLU A 38 -28.50 5.77 10.32
N PRO A 39 -27.74 5.42 9.26
CA PRO A 39 -26.31 5.66 9.24
C PRO A 39 -26.02 7.17 9.18
N PRO A 40 -24.89 7.64 9.76
CA PRO A 40 -24.46 9.02 9.61
C PRO A 40 -24.22 9.40 8.14
N SER A 41 -24.47 10.68 7.80
CA SER A 41 -24.29 11.19 6.43
C SER A 41 -22.83 11.24 5.96
N GLU A 42 -21.88 11.09 6.88
CA GLU A 42 -20.43 11.06 6.63
C GLU A 42 -19.93 9.70 6.11
N ALA A 43 -20.79 8.68 6.05
CA ALA A 43 -20.42 7.38 5.51
C ALA A 43 -20.37 7.41 3.97
N ASP A 44 -19.18 7.24 3.41
CA ASP A 44 -18.92 7.16 1.97
C ASP A 44 -19.01 5.74 1.39
N SER A 45 -19.13 4.71 2.25
CA SER A 45 -19.33 3.31 1.86
C SER A 45 -20.35 2.56 2.71
N GLY A 46 -20.85 1.43 2.19
CA GLY A 46 -21.79 0.54 2.87
C GLY A 46 -21.20 -0.05 4.16
N SER A 47 -19.97 -0.58 4.09
CA SER A 47 -19.26 -1.08 5.27
C SER A 47 -19.04 0.00 6.32
N LEU A 48 -18.59 1.20 5.96
CA LEU A 48 -18.41 2.31 6.90
C LEU A 48 -19.74 2.70 7.57
N ALA A 49 -20.82 2.78 6.79
CA ALA A 49 -22.15 3.07 7.29
C ALA A 49 -22.58 2.06 8.36
N LEU A 50 -22.31 0.76 8.15
CA LEU A 50 -22.61 -0.29 9.12
C LEU A 50 -21.74 -0.18 10.38
N LEU A 51 -20.44 0.10 10.24
CA LEU A 51 -19.52 0.25 11.37
C LEU A 51 -19.92 1.42 12.29
N LEU A 52 -20.32 2.55 11.71
CA LEU A 52 -20.83 3.70 12.45
C LEU A 52 -22.20 3.40 13.07
N ARG A 53 -23.13 2.83 12.29
CA ARG A 53 -24.51 2.52 12.74
C ARG A 53 -24.52 1.52 13.89
N ALA A 54 -23.65 0.51 13.84
CA ALA A 54 -23.53 -0.51 14.88
C ALA A 54 -22.66 -0.06 16.08
N GLY A 55 -22.09 1.15 16.04
CA GLY A 55 -21.31 1.70 17.15
C GLY A 55 -19.95 1.01 17.34
N TYR A 56 -19.31 0.56 16.27
CA TYR A 56 -17.96 -0.02 16.31
C TYR A 56 -16.87 1.06 16.31
N ILE A 57 -17.11 2.15 15.60
CA ILE A 57 -16.18 3.28 15.51
C ILE A 57 -16.92 4.61 15.63
N SER A 58 -16.18 5.65 15.99
CA SER A 58 -16.66 7.04 16.01
C SER A 58 -15.56 7.94 15.48
N GLN A 59 -15.87 8.81 14.52
CA GLN A 59 -14.89 9.75 13.98
C GLN A 59 -14.64 10.89 14.99
N LEU A 60 -13.37 11.18 15.31
CA LEU A 60 -12.99 12.32 16.14
C LEU A 60 -12.67 13.55 15.28
N MET A 61 -11.98 13.32 14.15
CA MET A 61 -11.69 14.29 13.11
C MET A 61 -11.41 13.54 11.80
N ALA A 62 -11.30 14.27 10.67
CA ALA A 62 -10.95 13.69 9.39
C ALA A 62 -9.66 12.84 9.49
N GLY A 63 -9.78 11.54 9.20
CA GLY A 63 -8.68 10.60 9.29
C GLY A 63 -8.26 10.19 10.71
N ALA A 64 -9.08 10.39 11.73
CA ALA A 64 -8.82 9.86 13.08
C ALA A 64 -10.09 9.30 13.71
N TYR A 65 -10.05 8.02 14.08
CA TYR A 65 -11.21 7.27 14.57
C TYR A 65 -10.96 6.72 15.97
N THR A 66 -11.99 6.83 16.81
CA THR A 66 -12.09 6.10 18.07
C THR A 66 -12.70 4.73 17.81
N PHE A 67 -12.00 3.66 18.21
CA PHE A 67 -12.58 2.32 18.25
C PHE A 67 -13.39 2.16 19.53
N MET A 68 -14.71 2.06 19.37
CA MET A 68 -15.68 1.84 20.47
C MET A 68 -15.57 0.41 21.01
N PRO A 69 -16.17 0.03 22.17
CA PRO A 69 -15.91 -1.27 22.81
C PRO A 69 -16.00 -2.49 21.88
N LEU A 70 -17.02 -2.58 21.02
CA LEU A 70 -17.15 -3.67 20.04
C LEU A 70 -16.05 -3.62 18.97
N GLY A 71 -15.80 -2.44 18.39
CA GLY A 71 -14.73 -2.27 17.41
C GLY A 71 -13.35 -2.50 18.00
N ASN A 72 -13.08 -2.08 19.22
CA ASN A 72 -11.79 -2.32 19.85
C ASN A 72 -11.58 -3.82 20.12
N ARG A 73 -12.63 -4.58 20.44
CA ARG A 73 -12.54 -6.06 20.55
C ARG A 73 -12.19 -6.70 19.20
N VAL A 74 -12.88 -6.32 18.11
CA VAL A 74 -12.52 -6.82 16.76
C VAL A 74 -11.08 -6.44 16.39
N ARG A 75 -10.68 -5.19 16.63
CA ARG A 75 -9.32 -4.70 16.37
C ARG A 75 -8.29 -5.55 17.11
N LEU A 76 -8.49 -5.82 18.40
CA LEU A 76 -7.60 -6.66 19.21
C LEU A 76 -7.58 -8.13 18.72
N ASN A 77 -8.72 -8.67 18.29
CA ASN A 77 -8.76 -10.03 17.74
C ASN A 77 -7.97 -10.13 16.43
N ILE A 78 -8.06 -9.13 15.55
CA ILE A 78 -7.21 -9.03 14.35
C ILE A 78 -5.73 -8.98 14.75
N GLU A 79 -5.35 -8.15 15.72
CA GLU A 79 -3.97 -8.12 16.20
C GLU A 79 -3.51 -9.48 16.74
N ASN A 80 -4.37 -10.22 17.42
CA ASN A 80 -4.04 -11.55 17.93
C ASN A 80 -3.82 -12.57 16.81
N VAL A 81 -4.62 -12.53 15.74
CA VAL A 81 -4.38 -13.33 14.52
C VAL A 81 -3.03 -12.97 13.91
N VAL A 82 -2.73 -11.67 13.82
CA VAL A 82 -1.42 -11.19 13.32
C VAL A 82 -0.27 -11.70 14.20
N ARG A 83 -0.34 -11.51 15.52
CA ARG A 83 0.69 -12.00 16.47
C ARG A 83 0.91 -13.49 16.35
N LYS A 84 -0.17 -14.28 16.26
CA LYS A 84 -0.10 -15.74 16.09
C LYS A 84 0.77 -16.11 14.90
N HIS A 85 0.51 -15.55 13.71
CA HIS A 85 1.24 -15.91 12.49
C HIS A 85 2.67 -15.34 12.44
N MET A 86 2.88 -14.13 12.96
CA MET A 86 4.23 -13.55 13.08
C MET A 86 5.11 -14.34 14.06
N ASN A 87 4.54 -14.81 15.17
CA ASN A 87 5.28 -15.64 16.14
C ASN A 87 5.57 -17.03 15.56
N LEU A 88 4.65 -17.62 14.80
CA LEU A 88 4.87 -18.89 14.10
C LEU A 88 5.97 -18.80 13.03
N SER A 89 6.15 -17.64 12.39
CA SER A 89 7.26 -17.42 11.46
C SER A 89 8.62 -17.18 12.15
N GLY A 90 8.64 -17.12 13.49
CA GLY A 90 9.84 -16.87 14.28
C GLY A 90 10.19 -15.40 14.47
N ALA A 91 9.30 -14.47 14.07
CA ALA A 91 9.51 -13.05 14.30
C ALA A 91 9.24 -12.67 15.76
N GLN A 92 9.97 -11.68 16.27
CA GLN A 92 9.91 -11.25 17.68
C GLN A 92 9.17 -9.93 17.83
N GLU A 93 8.11 -9.88 18.64
CA GLU A 93 7.37 -8.65 18.92
C GLU A 93 8.18 -7.71 19.82
N ILE A 94 8.38 -6.48 19.36
CA ILE A 94 8.96 -5.34 20.08
C ILE A 94 8.01 -4.14 19.99
N LEU A 95 8.30 -3.06 20.72
CA LEU A 95 7.53 -1.81 20.61
C LEU A 95 8.47 -0.62 20.54
N MET A 96 8.44 0.08 19.40
CA MET A 96 9.29 1.24 19.13
C MET A 96 8.53 2.56 19.35
N PRO A 97 9.23 3.64 19.76
CA PRO A 97 8.60 4.94 19.97
C PRO A 97 7.93 5.49 18.70
N ALA A 98 6.73 6.06 18.84
CA ALA A 98 6.10 6.84 17.77
C ALA A 98 6.78 8.20 17.59
N LEU A 99 7.25 8.79 18.70
CA LEU A 99 7.95 10.06 18.69
C LEU A 99 9.44 9.85 18.40
N GLN A 100 9.93 10.42 17.31
CA GLN A 100 11.26 10.16 16.78
C GLN A 100 12.04 11.48 16.57
N PRO A 101 13.38 11.48 16.79
CA PRO A 101 14.24 12.58 16.37
C PRO A 101 14.21 12.78 14.85
N ILE A 102 14.16 14.02 14.34
CA ILE A 102 14.15 14.25 12.88
C ILE A 102 15.49 13.84 12.23
N GLU A 103 16.57 13.88 13.01
CA GLU A 103 17.95 13.66 12.55
C GLU A 103 18.13 12.28 11.90
N ILE A 104 17.37 11.28 12.34
CA ILE A 104 17.46 9.92 11.79
C ILE A 104 16.81 9.83 10.41
N TRP A 105 15.77 10.63 10.16
CA TRP A 105 15.10 10.75 8.87
C TRP A 105 15.93 11.58 7.89
N GLU A 106 16.65 12.58 8.40
CA GLU A 106 17.62 13.34 7.61
C GLU A 106 18.80 12.45 7.20
N GLN A 107 19.31 11.62 8.13
CA GLN A 107 20.37 10.67 7.84
C GLN A 107 20.00 9.62 6.79
N SER A 108 18.76 9.12 6.79
CA SER A 108 18.27 8.22 5.74
C SER A 108 17.88 8.93 4.44
N GLY A 109 17.87 10.26 4.42
CA GLY A 109 17.37 11.09 3.31
C GLY A 109 15.84 11.13 3.18
N ARG A 110 15.10 10.36 4.00
CA ARG A 110 13.64 10.26 3.88
C ARG A 110 12.88 11.45 4.43
N ALA A 111 13.52 12.30 5.24
CA ALA A 111 12.92 13.57 5.67
C ALA A 111 12.50 14.43 4.46
N ALA A 112 13.31 14.45 3.38
CA ALA A 112 13.00 15.17 2.15
C ALA A 112 12.00 14.40 1.29
N LYS A 113 12.23 13.09 1.06
CA LYS A 113 11.35 12.24 0.23
C LYS A 113 9.92 12.14 0.76
N MET A 114 9.72 12.27 2.07
CA MET A 114 8.42 12.18 2.74
C MET A 114 7.92 13.53 3.27
N LYS A 115 8.41 14.66 2.73
CA LYS A 115 8.11 16.02 3.22
C LYS A 115 6.60 16.29 3.43
N ASP A 116 5.76 15.79 2.53
CA ASP A 116 4.32 16.08 2.52
C ASP A 116 3.50 15.17 3.45
N VAL A 117 4.05 14.02 3.86
CA VAL A 117 3.34 13.03 4.69
C VAL A 117 3.93 12.89 6.09
N LEU A 118 5.13 13.42 6.33
CA LEU A 118 5.82 13.33 7.61
C LEU A 118 5.34 14.43 8.56
N PHE A 119 4.64 14.05 9.62
CA PHE A 119 4.33 14.98 10.70
C PHE A 119 5.61 15.46 11.39
N ARG A 120 5.84 16.77 11.37
CA ARG A 120 6.95 17.42 12.06
C ARG A 120 6.44 18.24 13.23
N LEU A 121 7.17 18.21 14.33
CA LEU A 121 6.84 18.96 15.56
C LEU A 121 8.11 19.52 16.20
N SER A 122 7.94 20.55 17.03
CA SER A 122 9.01 21.12 17.83
C SER A 122 8.69 20.97 19.32
N ASP A 123 9.64 20.48 20.10
CA ASP A 123 9.45 20.37 21.54
C ASP A 123 9.71 21.70 22.29
N ARG A 124 9.46 21.72 23.59
CA ARG A 124 9.68 22.92 24.42
C ARG A 124 11.13 23.41 24.49
N ARG A 125 12.09 22.59 24.05
CA ARG A 125 13.52 22.91 23.99
C ARG A 125 13.97 23.28 22.58
N GLY A 126 13.02 23.37 21.62
CA GLY A 126 13.29 23.69 20.23
C GLY A 126 13.85 22.52 19.41
N ARG A 127 13.79 21.28 19.91
CA ARG A 127 14.24 20.11 19.14
C ARG A 127 13.20 19.77 18.08
N SER A 128 13.67 19.51 16.86
CA SER A 128 12.85 19.03 15.76
C SER A 128 12.61 17.53 15.92
N LEU A 129 11.34 17.14 15.85
CA LEU A 129 10.90 15.77 16.05
C LEU A 129 9.90 15.40 14.93
N ALA A 130 9.71 14.10 14.73
CA ALA A 130 8.70 13.56 13.85
C ALA A 130 7.80 12.57 14.60
N LEU A 131 6.56 12.41 14.12
CA LEU A 131 5.74 11.24 14.45
C LEU A 131 5.96 10.20 13.35
N GLY A 132 6.38 9.01 13.73
CA GLY A 132 6.77 7.95 12.80
C GLY A 132 5.62 7.48 11.90
N PRO A 133 5.69 7.69 10.57
CA PRO A 133 4.81 7.02 9.60
C PRO A 133 5.19 5.55 9.40
N THR A 134 6.42 5.18 9.79
CA THR A 134 7.06 3.86 9.78
C THR A 134 8.35 3.92 10.63
N HIS A 135 9.16 2.85 10.69
CA HIS A 135 10.24 2.69 11.67
C HIS A 135 11.54 2.06 11.12
N GLU A 136 11.81 2.10 9.82
CA GLU A 136 13.07 1.56 9.24
C GLU A 136 14.32 2.19 9.90
N GLU A 137 14.34 3.49 10.12
CA GLU A 137 15.46 4.20 10.75
C GLU A 137 15.69 3.76 12.21
N VAL A 138 14.60 3.59 12.96
CA VAL A 138 14.64 3.26 14.38
C VAL A 138 15.16 1.83 14.57
N VAL A 139 14.64 0.88 13.80
CA VAL A 139 15.05 -0.52 13.91
C VAL A 139 16.46 -0.74 13.39
N THR A 140 16.89 -0.02 12.35
CA THR A 140 18.26 -0.13 11.81
C THR A 140 19.29 0.32 12.84
N GLN A 141 19.03 1.42 13.56
CA GLN A 141 19.90 1.85 14.65
C GLN A 141 19.90 0.89 15.83
N LEU A 142 18.77 0.21 16.08
CA LEU A 142 18.69 -0.81 17.11
C LEU A 142 19.55 -2.02 16.70
N ALA A 143 19.41 -2.48 15.45
CA ALA A 143 20.20 -3.56 14.88
C ALA A 143 21.69 -3.27 14.95
N GLY A 144 22.15 -2.08 14.56
CA GLY A 144 23.57 -1.69 14.65
C GLY A 144 24.16 -1.69 16.07
N LYS A 145 23.33 -1.72 17.12
CA LYS A 145 23.79 -1.84 18.52
C LYS A 145 23.86 -3.27 19.02
N PHE A 146 23.05 -4.16 18.47
CA PHE A 146 22.81 -5.50 19.04
C PHE A 146 23.20 -6.65 18.11
N ILE A 147 23.33 -6.40 16.81
CA ILE A 147 23.81 -7.36 15.82
C ILE A 147 25.27 -7.05 15.53
N SER A 148 26.15 -8.02 15.78
CA SER A 148 27.60 -7.82 15.65
C SER A 148 28.28 -8.88 14.78
N SER A 149 27.65 -10.03 14.60
CA SER A 149 28.19 -11.16 13.85
C SER A 149 27.09 -11.88 13.07
N HIS A 150 27.49 -12.61 12.01
CA HIS A 150 26.61 -13.52 11.26
C HIS A 150 25.85 -14.53 12.14
N ARG A 151 26.36 -14.83 13.35
CA ARG A 151 25.69 -15.73 14.31
C ARG A 151 24.42 -15.14 14.92
N ASP A 152 24.27 -13.82 14.85
CA ASP A 152 23.09 -13.10 15.31
C ASP A 152 21.99 -13.09 14.21
N LEU A 153 22.29 -13.58 13.01
CA LEU A 153 21.42 -13.59 11.83
C LEU A 153 21.01 -15.02 11.42
N PRO A 154 19.84 -15.19 10.75
CA PRO A 154 18.85 -14.15 10.45
C PRO A 154 18.05 -13.74 11.69
N LEU A 155 17.60 -12.48 11.70
CA LEU A 155 16.77 -11.91 12.77
C LEU A 155 15.56 -11.21 12.17
N THR A 156 14.37 -11.46 12.69
CA THR A 156 13.16 -10.71 12.33
C THR A 156 12.48 -10.18 13.58
N THR A 157 12.22 -8.87 13.59
CA THR A 157 11.44 -8.20 14.64
C THR A 157 10.19 -7.58 14.04
N TYR A 158 9.14 -7.41 14.83
CA TYR A 158 7.94 -6.70 14.42
C TYR A 158 7.31 -5.95 15.57
N GLN A 159 6.43 -5.01 15.27
CA GLN A 159 5.60 -4.34 16.27
C GLN A 159 4.18 -4.18 15.74
N ILE A 160 3.22 -4.01 16.64
CA ILE A 160 1.87 -3.54 16.32
C ILE A 160 1.70 -2.18 17.02
N GLN A 161 1.73 -1.10 16.24
CA GLN A 161 1.92 0.23 16.80
C GLN A 161 1.24 1.32 15.95
N THR A 162 0.83 2.41 16.60
CA THR A 162 0.17 3.57 15.97
C THR A 162 1.14 4.44 15.15
N LYS A 163 0.84 4.53 13.86
CA LYS A 163 1.54 5.35 12.86
C LYS A 163 0.80 6.65 12.59
N PHE A 164 1.55 7.64 12.12
CA PHE A 164 1.02 8.95 11.77
C PHE A 164 1.49 9.33 10.36
N ARG A 165 0.54 9.61 9.46
CA ARG A 165 0.81 10.13 8.11
C ARG A 165 -0.04 11.37 7.91
N ASP A 166 0.56 12.48 7.49
CA ASP A 166 -0.16 13.74 7.26
C ASP A 166 -0.93 13.71 5.94
N GLU A 167 -1.88 12.78 5.86
CA GLU A 167 -2.69 12.56 4.68
C GLU A 167 -3.57 13.79 4.40
N ALA A 168 -3.31 14.43 3.25
CA ALA A 168 -4.02 15.62 2.84
C ALA A 168 -5.52 15.36 2.64
N ARG A 169 -5.89 14.15 2.22
CA ARG A 169 -7.29 13.77 1.96
C ARG A 169 -7.62 12.38 2.53
N PRO A 170 -7.93 12.27 3.84
CA PRO A 170 -8.39 11.02 4.43
C PRO A 170 -9.75 10.61 3.86
N ARG A 171 -9.92 9.34 3.46
CA ARG A 171 -11.10 8.81 2.75
C ARG A 171 -11.32 7.32 3.02
N GLY A 172 -12.52 6.80 2.71
CA GLY A 172 -12.82 5.38 2.80
C GLY A 172 -12.83 4.85 4.23
N GLY A 173 -13.30 5.65 5.18
CA GLY A 173 -13.38 5.23 6.58
C GLY A 173 -12.01 4.96 7.19
N LEU A 174 -11.73 3.68 7.50
CA LEU A 174 -10.47 3.21 8.10
C LEU A 174 -9.39 2.85 7.05
N VAL A 175 -9.68 3.02 5.77
CA VAL A 175 -8.77 2.63 4.67
C VAL A 175 -7.60 3.60 4.53
N ARG A 176 -7.89 4.91 4.47
CA ARG A 176 -6.90 5.98 4.32
C ARG A 176 -7.10 7.07 5.36
N VAL A 177 -6.25 7.07 6.37
CA VAL A 177 -6.38 7.87 7.60
C VAL A 177 -5.04 8.48 8.03
N ARG A 178 -5.08 9.46 8.93
CA ARG A 178 -3.89 10.17 9.43
C ARG A 178 -3.26 9.46 10.63
N GLU A 179 -4.07 8.81 11.45
CA GLU A 179 -3.65 8.01 12.60
C GLU A 179 -4.21 6.59 12.45
N PHE A 180 -3.32 5.58 12.49
CA PHE A 180 -3.73 4.18 12.33
C PHE A 180 -2.78 3.19 12.99
N THR A 181 -3.30 2.02 13.33
CA THR A 181 -2.47 0.90 13.80
C THR A 181 -1.94 0.11 12.61
N MET A 182 -0.62 -0.05 12.56
CA MET A 182 0.06 -0.89 11.59
C MET A 182 0.84 -1.97 12.34
N LYS A 183 0.84 -3.19 11.79
CA LYS A 183 1.91 -4.14 12.06
C LYS A 183 3.02 -3.89 11.07
N ASP A 184 4.21 -3.58 11.54
CA ASP A 184 5.42 -3.42 10.73
C ASP A 184 6.52 -4.35 11.26
N ALA A 185 7.15 -5.09 10.35
CA ALA A 185 8.19 -6.06 10.63
C ALA A 185 9.44 -5.77 9.80
N TYR A 186 10.60 -6.17 10.31
CA TYR A 186 11.91 -5.90 9.71
C TYR A 186 12.80 -7.11 9.90
N SER A 187 13.34 -7.64 8.80
CA SER A 187 14.36 -8.70 8.82
C SER A 187 15.74 -8.12 8.58
N PHE A 188 16.74 -8.73 9.21
CA PHE A 188 18.15 -8.52 8.95
C PHE A 188 18.75 -9.87 8.58
N ASP A 189 19.42 -9.91 7.44
CA ASP A 189 19.93 -11.12 6.83
C ASP A 189 21.37 -10.87 6.35
N LEU A 190 22.17 -11.94 6.26
CA LEU A 190 23.59 -11.83 5.93
C LEU A 190 23.79 -11.44 4.46
N ASP A 191 22.96 -12.00 3.59
CA ASP A 191 23.03 -11.92 2.14
C ASP A 191 21.62 -12.00 1.52
N GLU A 192 21.56 -11.86 0.19
CA GLU A 192 20.31 -11.86 -0.58
C GLU A 192 19.54 -13.19 -0.50
N ASP A 193 20.24 -14.32 -0.33
CA ASP A 193 19.60 -15.62 -0.17
C ASP A 193 18.86 -15.67 1.18
N GLY A 194 19.50 -15.22 2.26
CA GLY A 194 18.87 -15.07 3.57
C GLY A 194 17.69 -14.09 3.55
N LEU A 195 17.83 -12.97 2.83
CA LEU A 195 16.71 -12.04 2.63
C LEU A 195 15.55 -12.69 1.89
N SER A 196 15.83 -13.53 0.89
CA SER A 196 14.78 -14.26 0.18
C SER A 196 14.03 -15.22 1.09
N ASP A 197 14.73 -15.95 1.96
CA ASP A 197 14.11 -16.83 2.94
C ASP A 197 13.24 -16.06 3.95
N SER A 198 13.73 -14.91 4.43
CA SER A 198 12.98 -14.03 5.34
C SER A 198 11.74 -13.44 4.65
N TYR A 199 11.87 -13.02 3.39
CA TYR A 199 10.78 -12.50 2.57
C TYR A 199 9.69 -13.55 2.38
N ASP A 200 10.05 -14.77 1.98
CA ASP A 200 9.09 -15.86 1.73
C ASP A 200 8.33 -16.25 3.01
N LYS A 201 9.01 -16.27 4.16
CA LYS A 201 8.35 -16.49 5.46
C LYS A 201 7.31 -15.41 5.76
N MET A 202 7.63 -14.14 5.51
CA MET A 202 6.70 -13.04 5.74
C MET A 202 5.53 -13.06 4.76
N PHE A 203 5.81 -13.33 3.48
CA PHE A 203 4.80 -13.48 2.45
C PHE A 203 3.77 -14.57 2.82
N GLN A 204 4.24 -15.75 3.27
CA GLN A 204 3.34 -16.82 3.71
C GLN A 204 2.60 -16.47 5.01
N ALA A 205 3.26 -15.82 5.97
CA ALA A 205 2.60 -15.35 7.19
C ALA A 205 1.43 -14.40 6.86
N TYR A 206 1.59 -13.53 5.85
CA TYR A 206 0.56 -12.58 5.44
C TYR A 206 -0.62 -13.29 4.79
N LYS A 207 -0.37 -14.25 3.90
CA LYS A 207 -1.43 -15.09 3.32
C LYS A 207 -2.25 -15.78 4.41
N ASN A 208 -1.60 -16.32 5.43
CA ASN A 208 -2.29 -16.98 6.54
C ASN A 208 -3.10 -15.99 7.40
N ILE A 209 -2.57 -14.79 7.66
CA ILE A 209 -3.27 -13.71 8.38
C ILE A 209 -4.54 -13.32 7.64
N PHE A 210 -4.44 -12.97 6.36
CA PHE A 210 -5.59 -12.53 5.57
C PHE A 210 -6.64 -13.64 5.45
N SER A 211 -6.19 -14.89 5.23
CA SER A 211 -7.08 -16.05 5.17
C SER A 211 -7.82 -16.29 6.50
N GLU A 212 -7.16 -16.18 7.66
CA GLU A 212 -7.81 -16.40 8.96
C GLU A 212 -8.75 -15.24 9.35
N CYS A 213 -8.43 -14.01 8.92
CA CYS A 213 -9.33 -12.87 9.01
C CYS A 213 -10.47 -12.90 7.99
N GLY A 214 -10.46 -13.85 7.04
CA GLY A 214 -11.47 -14.00 5.99
C GLY A 214 -11.41 -12.94 4.88
N VAL A 215 -10.30 -12.21 4.75
CA VAL A 215 -10.13 -11.18 3.72
C VAL A 215 -9.41 -11.78 2.52
N PRO A 216 -10.06 -11.89 1.34
CA PRO A 216 -9.39 -12.37 0.14
C PRO A 216 -8.42 -11.31 -0.37
N VAL A 217 -7.19 -11.71 -0.68
CA VAL A 217 -6.17 -10.81 -1.23
C VAL A 217 -5.45 -11.45 -2.41
N VAL A 218 -5.01 -10.62 -3.35
CA VAL A 218 -4.16 -10.98 -4.47
C VAL A 218 -2.79 -10.36 -4.25
N PRO A 219 -1.70 -11.15 -4.22
CA PRO A 219 -0.35 -10.59 -4.25
C PRO A 219 -0.06 -10.01 -5.63
N VAL A 220 0.45 -8.78 -5.69
CA VAL A 220 0.76 -8.07 -6.94
C VAL A 220 2.15 -7.48 -6.86
N ASP A 221 2.88 -7.47 -7.97
CA ASP A 221 4.17 -6.79 -8.05
C ASP A 221 3.97 -5.28 -7.97
N ALA A 222 4.80 -4.60 -7.17
CA ALA A 222 4.64 -3.18 -6.87
C ALA A 222 5.96 -2.41 -6.94
N ASP A 223 5.85 -1.10 -7.14
CA ASP A 223 6.97 -0.18 -7.02
C ASP A 223 7.42 -0.04 -5.56
N SER A 224 8.72 0.14 -5.33
CA SER A 224 9.27 0.28 -3.97
C SER A 224 9.19 1.71 -3.43
N GLY A 225 8.90 2.69 -4.29
CA GLY A 225 8.65 4.09 -3.96
C GLY A 225 9.72 4.72 -3.06
N ALA A 226 9.26 5.60 -2.17
CA ALA A 226 10.13 6.29 -1.21
C ALA A 226 10.74 5.38 -0.12
N ILE A 227 10.24 4.15 0.03
CA ILE A 227 10.81 3.15 0.95
C ILE A 227 12.14 2.59 0.37
N GLY A 228 12.25 2.51 -0.96
CA GLY A 228 13.40 1.97 -1.67
C GLY A 228 13.49 0.44 -1.63
N GLY A 229 14.42 -0.12 -2.39
CA GLY A 229 14.67 -1.57 -2.43
C GLY A 229 14.70 -2.15 -3.85
N LYS A 230 14.90 -3.47 -3.94
CA LYS A 230 14.92 -4.24 -5.19
C LYS A 230 13.83 -5.31 -5.16
N GLY A 231 12.61 -4.87 -5.46
CA GLY A 231 11.44 -5.74 -5.55
C GLY A 231 10.54 -5.64 -4.33
N SER A 232 9.25 -5.52 -4.60
CA SER A 232 8.22 -5.45 -3.57
C SER A 232 6.92 -6.05 -4.08
N GLN A 233 6.10 -6.55 -3.17
CA GLN A 233 4.77 -7.05 -3.50
C GLN A 233 3.73 -6.49 -2.53
N GLU A 234 2.61 -6.06 -3.08
CA GLU A 234 1.44 -5.63 -2.34
C GLU A 234 0.43 -6.76 -2.25
N PHE A 235 -0.28 -6.85 -1.14
CA PHE A 235 -1.44 -7.72 -0.96
C PHE A 235 -2.69 -6.88 -1.15
N ILE A 236 -3.35 -7.02 -2.29
CA ILE A 236 -4.49 -6.19 -2.68
C ILE A 236 -5.80 -6.92 -2.43
N PHE A 237 -6.71 -6.28 -1.69
CA PHE A 237 -8.12 -6.68 -1.65
C PHE A 237 -8.87 -6.02 -2.80
N ILE A 238 -9.29 -6.81 -3.79
CA ILE A 238 -10.00 -6.31 -4.98
C ILE A 238 -11.40 -5.81 -4.60
N THR A 239 -11.65 -4.53 -4.82
CA THR A 239 -12.92 -3.86 -4.55
C THR A 239 -12.97 -2.51 -5.27
N GLU A 240 -14.16 -2.11 -5.72
CA GLU A 240 -14.40 -0.82 -6.37
C GLU A 240 -14.06 0.40 -5.49
N MET A 241 -14.04 0.22 -4.17
CA MET A 241 -13.62 1.26 -3.21
C MET A 241 -12.11 1.50 -3.18
N GLY A 242 -11.34 0.59 -3.77
CA GLY A 242 -9.89 0.63 -3.78
C GLY A 242 -9.33 1.80 -4.57
N GLU A 243 -8.24 2.41 -4.12
CA GLU A 243 -7.58 3.52 -4.84
C GLU A 243 -6.57 3.00 -5.86
N ASP A 244 -5.99 1.82 -5.62
CA ASP A 244 -4.98 1.22 -6.48
C ASP A 244 -5.65 0.55 -7.69
N THR A 245 -4.98 0.65 -8.84
CA THR A 245 -5.34 -0.10 -10.04
C THR A 245 -4.38 -1.25 -10.20
N VAL A 246 -4.91 -2.46 -10.24
CA VAL A 246 -4.16 -3.70 -10.42
C VAL A 246 -4.41 -4.22 -11.84
N VAL A 247 -3.34 -4.61 -12.49
CA VAL A 247 -3.35 -5.32 -13.77
C VAL A 247 -3.21 -6.81 -13.49
N GLN A 248 -4.10 -7.63 -14.03
CA GLN A 248 -4.10 -9.09 -13.86
C GLN A 248 -4.13 -9.79 -15.22
N CYS A 249 -3.45 -10.93 -15.34
CA CYS A 249 -3.48 -11.75 -16.54
C CYS A 249 -4.57 -12.83 -16.49
N SER A 250 -5.26 -13.05 -17.61
CA SER A 250 -6.22 -14.15 -17.77
C SER A 250 -5.59 -15.53 -17.95
N GLY A 251 -4.30 -15.59 -18.30
CA GLY A 251 -3.59 -16.81 -18.71
C GLY A 251 -2.58 -17.36 -17.70
N CYS A 252 -2.11 -16.54 -16.75
CA CYS A 252 -1.14 -16.94 -15.72
C CYS A 252 -1.37 -16.17 -14.41
N GLU A 253 -0.53 -16.39 -13.39
CA GLU A 253 -0.63 -15.73 -12.07
C GLU A 253 -0.06 -14.30 -12.06
N TYR A 254 0.29 -13.73 -13.21
CA TYR A 254 0.82 -12.37 -13.28
C TYR A 254 -0.21 -11.36 -12.80
N ALA A 255 0.19 -10.60 -11.77
CA ALA A 255 -0.54 -9.42 -11.32
C ALA A 255 0.47 -8.35 -10.87
N ALA A 256 0.20 -7.10 -11.20
CA ALA A 256 1.04 -5.97 -10.81
C ALA A 256 0.18 -4.74 -10.55
N ASN A 257 0.64 -3.85 -9.67
CA ASN A 257 0.14 -2.49 -9.61
C ASN A 257 0.37 -1.80 -10.98
N LEU A 258 -0.56 -0.95 -11.42
CA LEU A 258 -0.48 -0.24 -12.70
C LEU A 258 0.85 0.50 -12.88
N GLU A 259 1.37 1.07 -11.79
CA GLU A 259 2.67 1.77 -11.72
C GLU A 259 3.86 0.87 -12.09
N LYS A 260 3.70 -0.45 -11.98
CA LYS A 260 4.73 -1.46 -12.23
C LYS A 260 4.44 -2.39 -13.41
N ALA A 261 3.19 -2.46 -13.86
CA ALA A 261 2.72 -3.44 -14.82
C ALA A 261 3.49 -3.37 -16.16
N THR A 262 3.83 -4.53 -16.72
CA THR A 262 4.45 -4.68 -18.04
C THR A 262 3.55 -5.48 -18.97
N PHE A 263 3.74 -5.29 -20.27
CA PHE A 263 2.94 -5.94 -21.30
C PHE A 263 3.76 -6.12 -22.57
N LEU A 264 3.31 -7.04 -23.42
CA LEU A 264 3.96 -7.30 -24.69
C LEU A 264 3.72 -6.11 -25.64
N GLN A 265 4.80 -5.40 -25.97
CA GLN A 265 4.76 -4.38 -27.00
C GLN A 265 5.03 -5.01 -28.37
N GLU A 266 4.04 -4.95 -29.27
CA GLU A 266 4.18 -5.47 -30.62
C GLU A 266 5.21 -4.67 -31.43
N SER A 267 6.06 -5.39 -32.17
CA SER A 267 7.01 -4.80 -33.11
C SER A 267 6.46 -4.81 -34.52
N SER A 268 6.70 -3.73 -35.26
CA SER A 268 6.36 -3.63 -36.68
C SER A 268 7.61 -3.83 -37.54
N ALA A 269 7.47 -4.66 -38.57
CA ALA A 269 8.54 -4.98 -39.53
C ALA A 269 8.50 -4.09 -40.79
N GLU A 270 7.82 -2.95 -40.75
CA GLU A 270 7.77 -2.03 -41.89
C GLU A 270 9.14 -1.49 -42.27
N ALA A 271 9.38 -1.31 -43.57
CA ALA A 271 10.60 -0.68 -44.04
C ALA A 271 10.58 0.83 -43.73
N GLN A 272 11.72 1.37 -43.29
CA GLN A 272 11.85 2.81 -43.04
C GLN A 272 11.65 3.63 -44.32
N LYS A 273 10.76 4.64 -44.27
CA LYS A 273 10.49 5.62 -45.33
C LYS A 273 11.23 6.92 -45.06
N SER A 274 11.40 7.76 -46.07
CA SER A 274 12.03 9.08 -45.91
C SER A 274 11.25 9.98 -44.95
N LEU A 275 11.99 10.72 -44.11
CA LEU A 275 11.46 11.78 -43.27
C LEU A 275 10.85 12.89 -44.15
N GLU A 276 9.61 13.27 -43.87
CA GLU A 276 8.87 14.30 -44.62
C GLU A 276 8.22 15.29 -43.65
N GLU A 277 8.06 16.55 -44.05
CA GLU A 277 7.29 17.55 -43.29
C GLU A 277 5.90 17.73 -43.91
N VAL A 278 4.88 17.84 -43.07
CA VAL A 278 3.49 18.11 -43.47
C VAL A 278 2.91 19.26 -42.67
N GLU A 279 2.16 20.13 -43.35
CA GLU A 279 1.44 21.24 -42.72
C GLU A 279 0.14 20.71 -42.09
N THR A 280 -0.03 20.97 -40.80
CA THR A 280 -1.12 20.49 -39.93
C THR A 280 -1.63 21.65 -39.07
N PRO A 281 -2.30 22.65 -39.66
CA PRO A 281 -2.66 23.87 -38.95
C PRO A 281 -3.73 23.60 -37.88
N ASN A 282 -3.50 24.06 -36.65
CA ASN A 282 -4.40 23.87 -35.50
C ASN A 282 -4.59 22.41 -35.06
N VAL A 283 -3.64 21.53 -35.36
CA VAL A 283 -3.64 20.12 -34.95
C VAL A 283 -2.62 19.96 -33.82
N ALA A 284 -3.10 19.77 -32.58
CA ALA A 284 -2.23 19.77 -31.40
C ALA A 284 -2.32 18.49 -30.55
N THR A 285 -3.31 17.63 -30.80
CA THR A 285 -3.51 16.36 -30.07
C THR A 285 -3.22 15.16 -30.98
N ILE A 286 -2.97 14.00 -30.36
CA ILE A 286 -2.75 12.75 -31.11
C ILE A 286 -4.01 12.35 -31.87
N GLU A 287 -5.18 12.57 -31.27
CA GLU A 287 -6.48 12.30 -31.87
C GLU A 287 -6.69 13.17 -33.12
N ASP A 288 -6.45 14.47 -33.02
CA ASP A 288 -6.59 15.40 -34.16
C ASP A 288 -5.59 15.05 -35.28
N LEU A 289 -4.35 14.68 -34.91
CA LEU A 289 -3.32 14.32 -35.89
C LEU A 289 -3.67 13.03 -36.63
N SER A 290 -4.14 12.04 -35.90
CA SER A 290 -4.56 10.75 -36.45
C SER A 290 -5.75 10.89 -37.40
N GLU A 291 -6.73 11.72 -37.02
CA GLU A 291 -7.86 12.06 -37.89
C GLU A 291 -7.41 12.82 -39.15
N PHE A 292 -6.58 13.86 -38.98
CA PHE A 292 -6.10 14.70 -40.07
C PHE A 292 -5.29 13.89 -41.11
N LEU A 293 -4.42 12.98 -40.66
CA LEU A 293 -3.58 12.15 -41.52
C LEU A 293 -4.26 10.83 -41.93
N SER A 294 -5.43 10.52 -41.38
CA SER A 294 -6.12 9.24 -41.58
C SER A 294 -5.25 8.03 -41.23
N ILE A 295 -4.57 8.09 -40.09
CA ILE A 295 -3.71 7.03 -39.54
C ILE A 295 -4.22 6.60 -38.16
N ALA A 296 -3.71 5.48 -37.63
CA ALA A 296 -4.00 5.06 -36.27
C ALA A 296 -3.16 5.85 -35.25
N ASN A 297 -3.66 6.01 -34.02
CA ASN A 297 -2.87 6.60 -32.92
C ASN A 297 -1.53 5.85 -32.72
N SER A 298 -1.52 4.53 -32.94
CA SER A 298 -0.31 3.69 -32.88
C SER A 298 0.71 3.99 -33.98
N SER A 299 0.35 4.76 -35.01
CA SER A 299 1.25 5.26 -36.06
C SER A 299 1.78 6.67 -35.76
N THR A 300 1.55 7.20 -34.55
CA THR A 300 2.07 8.49 -34.10
C THR A 300 3.05 8.34 -32.94
N ALA A 301 3.92 9.34 -32.75
CA ALA A 301 4.80 9.47 -31.60
C ALA A 301 4.34 10.66 -30.75
N LYS A 302 4.00 10.39 -29.50
CA LYS A 302 3.68 11.37 -28.47
C LYS A 302 4.97 11.77 -27.75
N ALA A 303 5.16 13.07 -27.56
CA ALA A 303 6.30 13.63 -26.87
C ALA A 303 5.81 14.52 -25.72
N VAL A 304 6.05 14.10 -24.48
CA VAL A 304 5.54 14.72 -23.25
C VAL A 304 6.69 15.37 -22.49
N LEU A 305 6.53 16.65 -22.14
CA LEU A 305 7.54 17.42 -21.44
C LEU A 305 7.32 17.45 -19.92
N PHE A 306 8.39 17.14 -19.20
CA PHE A 306 8.44 17.20 -17.74
C PHE A 306 9.62 18.05 -17.29
N MET A 307 9.43 18.77 -16.18
CA MET A 307 10.55 19.25 -15.38
C MET A 307 10.80 18.20 -14.29
N ALA A 308 12.03 17.70 -14.25
CA ALA A 308 12.47 16.75 -13.25
C ALA A 308 13.33 17.47 -12.20
N THR A 309 13.08 17.19 -10.92
CA THR A 309 13.88 17.73 -9.81
C THR A 309 14.64 16.59 -9.14
N LYS A 310 15.98 16.67 -9.10
CA LYS A 310 16.79 15.69 -8.37
C LYS A 310 16.61 15.87 -6.87
N PHE A 311 16.20 14.81 -6.18
CA PHE A 311 15.98 14.85 -4.73
C PHE A 311 17.19 15.24 -3.90
N GLU A 312 18.42 14.93 -4.34
CA GLU A 312 19.63 15.18 -3.56
C GLU A 312 20.13 16.63 -3.65
N SER A 313 19.83 17.32 -4.76
CA SER A 313 20.41 18.62 -5.08
C SER A 313 19.38 19.73 -5.33
N ASP A 314 18.08 19.40 -5.34
CA ASP A 314 17.00 20.29 -5.81
C ASP A 314 17.27 20.88 -7.20
N GLU A 315 18.12 20.22 -7.99
CA GLU A 315 18.46 20.64 -9.35
C GLU A 315 17.33 20.26 -10.29
N GLU A 316 16.74 21.27 -10.95
CA GLU A 316 15.74 21.07 -12.00
C GLU A 316 16.40 20.89 -13.37
N PHE A 317 15.89 19.96 -14.15
CA PHE A 317 16.32 19.74 -15.54
C PHE A 317 15.13 19.28 -16.42
N PRO A 318 15.07 19.73 -17.69
CA PRO A 318 13.98 19.39 -18.59
C PRO A 318 14.14 17.97 -19.15
N VAL A 319 13.01 17.25 -19.23
CA VAL A 319 12.92 15.88 -19.72
C VAL A 319 11.85 15.79 -20.80
N LEU A 320 12.18 15.14 -21.91
CA LEU A 320 11.25 14.79 -22.97
C LEU A 320 11.02 13.27 -22.99
N ALA A 321 9.84 12.83 -22.58
CA ALA A 321 9.42 11.44 -22.67
C ALA A 321 8.77 11.19 -24.05
N VAL A 322 9.27 10.21 -24.81
CA VAL A 322 8.80 9.91 -26.16
C VAL A 322 8.24 8.49 -26.20
N ILE A 323 6.97 8.37 -26.61
CA ILE A 323 6.20 7.12 -26.59
C ILE A 323 5.27 7.03 -27.80
N ARG A 324 4.80 5.83 -28.16
CA ARG A 324 3.77 5.68 -29.21
C ARG A 324 2.48 6.37 -28.80
N GLY A 325 1.77 6.98 -29.74
CA GLY A 325 0.70 7.93 -29.41
C GLY A 325 -0.57 7.35 -28.80
N ASP A 326 -0.77 6.04 -28.92
CA ASP A 326 -1.85 5.27 -28.27
C ASP A 326 -1.57 4.91 -26.80
N PHE A 327 -0.34 5.14 -26.30
CA PHE A 327 0.02 4.91 -24.92
C PHE A 327 0.16 6.22 -24.12
N GLU A 328 0.04 6.09 -22.80
CA GLU A 328 0.33 7.15 -21.85
C GLU A 328 1.66 6.89 -21.13
N VAL A 329 2.33 7.99 -20.76
CA VAL A 329 3.55 7.94 -19.97
C VAL A 329 3.19 7.60 -18.53
N ASN A 330 3.82 6.57 -17.98
CA ASN A 330 3.74 6.24 -16.58
C ASN A 330 4.80 7.04 -15.80
N ASP A 331 4.34 8.00 -15.00
CA ASP A 331 5.21 8.92 -14.24
C ASP A 331 6.14 8.19 -13.27
N VAL A 332 5.69 7.08 -12.67
CA VAL A 332 6.51 6.28 -11.73
C VAL A 332 7.67 5.60 -12.48
N LYS A 333 7.40 5.00 -13.65
CA LYS A 333 8.45 4.42 -14.49
C LYS A 333 9.44 5.48 -14.98
N LEU A 334 8.95 6.64 -15.40
CA LEU A 334 9.80 7.76 -15.82
C LEU A 334 10.66 8.28 -14.66
N SER A 335 10.07 8.49 -13.48
CA SER A 335 10.78 8.92 -12.28
C SER A 335 11.90 7.93 -11.93
N ASN A 336 11.60 6.64 -11.90
CA ASN A 336 12.58 5.58 -11.64
C ASN A 336 13.73 5.56 -12.65
N ALA A 337 13.44 5.76 -13.94
CA ALA A 337 14.47 5.85 -14.98
C ALA A 337 15.41 7.05 -14.78
N LEU A 338 14.94 8.09 -14.09
CA LEU A 338 15.69 9.31 -13.77
C LEU A 338 16.32 9.28 -12.37
N GLY A 339 16.44 8.10 -11.75
CA GLY A 339 17.00 7.96 -10.40
C GLY A 339 16.03 8.35 -9.29
N GLY A 340 14.72 8.24 -9.57
CA GLY A 340 13.63 8.61 -8.69
C GLY A 340 13.44 10.13 -8.62
N ALA A 341 13.55 10.89 -9.71
CA ALA A 341 13.34 12.34 -9.67
C ALA A 341 11.86 12.72 -9.44
N GLU A 342 11.59 13.84 -8.75
CA GLU A 342 10.23 14.41 -8.69
C GLU A 342 9.86 14.99 -10.05
N LEU A 343 8.66 14.69 -10.55
CA LEU A 343 8.21 15.09 -11.88
C LEU A 343 7.04 16.07 -11.80
N ARG A 344 7.09 17.10 -12.65
CA ARG A 344 5.93 17.95 -12.95
C ARG A 344 5.84 18.21 -14.45
N PRO A 345 4.65 18.38 -15.02
CA PRO A 345 4.51 18.89 -16.37
C PRO A 345 5.21 20.25 -16.51
N MET A 346 5.87 20.49 -17.65
CA MET A 346 6.42 21.82 -17.95
C MET A 346 5.32 22.81 -18.35
N GLU A 347 5.47 24.06 -17.94
CA GLU A 347 4.65 25.15 -18.46
C GLU A 347 5.03 25.50 -19.91
N ALA A 348 4.09 26.07 -20.67
CA ALA A 348 4.34 26.46 -22.07
C ALA A 348 5.49 27.47 -22.22
N SER A 349 5.69 28.34 -21.23
CA SER A 349 6.80 29.29 -21.14
C SER A 349 8.16 28.59 -20.99
N GLU A 350 8.21 27.52 -20.19
CA GLU A 350 9.41 26.69 -19.99
C GLU A 350 9.74 25.89 -21.24
N ALA A 351 8.72 25.31 -21.89
CA ALA A 351 8.88 24.59 -23.15
C ALA A 351 9.43 25.50 -24.26
N ALA A 352 8.95 26.75 -24.34
CA ALA A 352 9.44 27.73 -25.31
C ALA A 352 10.92 28.09 -25.08
N ASN A 353 11.40 28.10 -23.83
CA ASN A 353 12.80 28.40 -23.52
C ASN A 353 13.77 27.33 -24.06
N VAL A 354 13.32 26.08 -24.20
CA VAL A 354 14.08 24.98 -24.79
C VAL A 354 13.80 24.76 -26.28
N GLY A 355 13.10 25.72 -26.92
CA GLY A 355 12.81 25.69 -28.36
C GLY A 355 11.71 24.72 -28.77
N LEU A 356 10.86 24.30 -27.83
CA LEU A 356 9.77 23.36 -28.07
C LEU A 356 8.42 24.06 -28.11
N VAL A 357 7.55 23.62 -29.01
CA VAL A 357 6.22 24.20 -29.23
C VAL A 357 5.17 23.17 -28.82
N PRO A 358 4.44 23.38 -27.70
CA PRO A 358 3.36 22.49 -27.27
C PRO A 358 2.39 22.16 -28.41
N GLY A 359 2.03 20.87 -28.52
CA GLY A 359 1.21 20.33 -29.61
C GLY A 359 2.00 19.97 -30.89
N TYR A 360 3.27 20.37 -31.00
CA TYR A 360 4.12 20.10 -32.17
C TYR A 360 5.52 19.64 -31.74
N ILE A 361 5.66 18.99 -30.59
CA ILE A 361 6.95 18.59 -30.00
C ILE A 361 7.45 17.28 -30.59
N SER A 362 8.76 17.17 -30.83
CA SER A 362 9.46 15.90 -31.05
C SER A 362 10.94 15.96 -30.66
N PRO A 363 11.61 14.81 -30.48
CA PRO A 363 13.06 14.74 -30.27
C PRO A 363 13.90 15.06 -31.52
N VAL A 364 13.28 15.30 -32.69
CA VAL A 364 14.01 15.53 -33.94
C VAL A 364 14.65 16.92 -33.92
N ASN A 365 15.97 16.97 -34.14
CA ASN A 365 16.77 18.20 -34.07
C ASN A 365 16.66 18.96 -32.74
N LEU A 366 16.47 18.25 -31.63
CA LEU A 366 16.36 18.84 -30.29
C LEU A 366 17.69 19.48 -29.83
N ALA A 367 17.60 20.59 -29.08
CA ALA A 367 18.76 21.20 -28.44
C ALA A 367 19.34 20.30 -27.34
N SER A 368 20.66 20.35 -27.12
CA SER A 368 21.41 19.44 -26.23
C SER A 368 21.16 19.60 -24.73
N GLU A 369 20.19 20.42 -24.32
CA GLU A 369 19.91 20.74 -22.91
C GLU A 369 18.72 19.96 -22.33
N VAL A 370 18.03 19.16 -23.15
CA VAL A 370 16.86 18.36 -22.75
C VAL A 370 17.21 16.87 -22.74
N THR A 371 16.99 16.21 -21.61
CA THR A 371 17.18 14.76 -21.50
C THR A 371 16.03 14.04 -22.19
N VAL A 372 16.32 13.21 -23.19
CA VAL A 372 15.33 12.43 -23.94
C VAL A 372 15.23 11.02 -23.38
N VAL A 373 14.03 10.61 -22.97
CA VAL A 373 13.73 9.25 -22.51
C VAL A 373 12.72 8.63 -23.46
N ALA A 374 13.08 7.54 -24.12
CA ALA A 374 12.23 6.85 -25.08
C ALA A 374 11.65 5.55 -24.52
N ASP A 375 10.36 5.34 -24.76
CA ASP A 375 9.71 4.05 -24.53
C ASP A 375 10.14 3.00 -25.55
N ARG A 376 10.07 1.71 -25.18
CA ARG A 376 10.34 0.59 -26.10
C ARG A 376 9.43 0.59 -27.35
N SER A 377 8.25 1.20 -27.27
CA SER A 377 7.25 1.18 -28.34
C SER A 377 7.66 2.01 -29.56
N VAL A 378 8.42 3.08 -29.37
CA VAL A 378 8.92 3.93 -30.47
C VAL A 378 10.19 3.37 -31.11
N ILE A 379 10.87 2.45 -30.42
CA ILE A 379 12.01 1.70 -30.98
C ILE A 379 11.51 0.60 -31.93
N SER A 380 10.38 -0.01 -31.56
CA SER A 380 9.80 -1.17 -32.24
C SER A 380 8.77 -0.80 -33.32
N ALA A 381 8.43 0.48 -33.46
CA ALA A 381 7.52 1.01 -34.48
C ALA A 381 8.25 2.02 -35.40
N PRO A 382 8.57 1.66 -36.66
CA PRO A 382 9.14 2.59 -37.61
C PRO A 382 8.08 3.54 -38.16
N ASN A 383 8.54 4.63 -38.78
CA ASN A 383 7.73 5.57 -39.56
C ASN A 383 6.64 6.33 -38.79
N LEU A 384 6.87 6.69 -37.53
CA LEU A 384 5.87 7.40 -36.73
C LEU A 384 5.70 8.85 -37.18
N ALA A 385 4.46 9.35 -37.16
CA ALA A 385 4.17 10.78 -37.28
C ALA A 385 4.35 11.49 -35.93
N GLY A 386 5.05 12.62 -35.90
CA GLY A 386 5.33 13.36 -34.66
C GLY A 386 5.52 14.85 -34.92
N GLY A 387 5.59 15.68 -33.88
CA GLY A 387 5.67 17.13 -34.04
C GLY A 387 6.94 17.60 -34.77
N ALA A 388 6.89 18.74 -35.48
CA ALA A 388 8.06 19.27 -36.20
C ALA A 388 8.84 20.35 -35.42
N ASN A 389 8.57 20.52 -34.12
CA ASN A 389 9.05 21.63 -33.28
C ASN A 389 8.71 23.03 -33.85
N ARG A 390 7.68 23.09 -34.70
CA ARG A 390 7.19 24.30 -35.37
C ARG A 390 5.67 24.28 -35.39
N GLU A 391 5.06 25.37 -34.94
CA GLU A 391 3.61 25.50 -34.91
C GLU A 391 2.97 25.24 -36.29
N GLY A 392 1.99 24.35 -36.32
CA GLY A 392 1.26 23.97 -37.53
C GLY A 392 1.99 22.96 -38.42
N TRP A 393 3.04 22.29 -37.93
CA TRP A 393 3.81 21.32 -38.73
C TRP A 393 4.13 20.05 -37.95
N HIS A 394 4.04 18.92 -38.64
CA HIS A 394 4.46 17.61 -38.15
C HIS A 394 5.45 16.96 -39.12
N TYR A 395 6.30 16.08 -38.60
CA TYR A 395 7.07 15.12 -39.36
C TYR A 395 6.25 13.86 -39.62
N LEU A 396 6.37 13.32 -40.83
CA LEU A 396 5.96 11.97 -41.20
C LEU A 396 7.18 11.07 -41.27
N ASN A 397 6.97 9.80 -40.97
CA ASN A 397 7.99 8.76 -41.09
C ASN A 397 9.25 9.00 -40.24
N THR A 398 9.08 9.51 -39.01
CA THR A 398 10.19 9.61 -38.05
C THR A 398 10.62 8.21 -37.60
N ASN A 399 11.92 8.00 -37.43
CA ASN A 399 12.51 6.72 -37.07
C ASN A 399 13.61 6.90 -36.01
N TYR A 400 13.48 6.18 -34.90
CA TYR A 400 14.52 6.07 -33.88
C TYR A 400 15.82 5.53 -34.48
N GLY A 401 16.97 6.07 -34.06
CA GLY A 401 18.32 5.70 -34.53
C GLY A 401 18.71 6.30 -35.88
N ARG A 402 17.75 6.79 -36.68
CA ARG A 402 18.02 7.50 -37.94
C ARG A 402 17.84 9.01 -37.79
N ASP A 403 16.68 9.43 -37.30
CA ASP A 403 16.30 10.84 -37.24
C ASP A 403 16.57 11.45 -35.85
N TRP A 404 16.57 10.62 -34.81
CA TRP A 404 16.81 11.02 -33.42
C TRP A 404 17.21 9.79 -32.58
N GLU A 405 17.87 10.04 -31.46
CA GLU A 405 18.25 9.04 -30.45
C GLU A 405 17.85 9.55 -29.06
N ALA A 406 17.71 8.64 -28.10
CA ALA A 406 17.39 8.97 -26.71
C ALA A 406 18.61 8.79 -25.80
N ASP A 407 18.68 9.57 -24.73
CA ASP A 407 19.68 9.38 -23.67
C ASP A 407 19.39 8.10 -22.87
N ILE A 408 18.11 7.78 -22.69
CA ILE A 408 17.64 6.61 -21.94
C ILE A 408 16.54 5.91 -22.75
N VAL A 409 16.66 4.59 -22.93
CA VAL A 409 15.60 3.74 -23.50
C VAL A 409 15.11 2.80 -22.41
N THR A 410 13.82 2.86 -22.10
CA THR A 410 13.22 2.06 -21.01
C THR A 410 11.74 1.78 -21.27
N ASP A 411 11.11 1.01 -20.40
CA ASP A 411 9.64 0.88 -20.38
C ASP A 411 9.05 2.11 -19.67
N LEU A 412 8.25 2.89 -20.40
CA LEU A 412 7.52 4.06 -19.89
C LEU A 412 6.00 3.89 -20.03
N ALA A 413 5.54 2.92 -20.82
CA ALA A 413 4.14 2.82 -21.17
C ALA A 413 3.29 2.33 -19.98
N GLU A 414 2.20 3.04 -19.71
CA GLU A 414 1.17 2.55 -18.80
C GLU A 414 0.36 1.41 -19.44
N ALA A 415 0.11 0.34 -18.69
CA ALA A 415 -0.67 -0.79 -19.17
C ALA A 415 -2.16 -0.44 -19.31
N GLN A 416 -2.82 -0.96 -20.35
CA GLN A 416 -4.23 -0.74 -20.65
C GLN A 416 -5.00 -2.07 -20.69
N GLU A 417 -6.32 -2.00 -20.54
CA GLU A 417 -7.22 -3.14 -20.67
C GLU A 417 -7.09 -3.79 -22.05
N GLY A 418 -7.00 -5.12 -22.09
CA GLY A 418 -6.97 -5.89 -23.33
C GLY A 418 -5.59 -6.09 -23.95
N LEU A 419 -4.52 -5.52 -23.37
CA LEU A 419 -3.15 -5.75 -23.83
C LEU A 419 -2.70 -7.19 -23.59
N THR A 420 -1.73 -7.65 -24.39
CA THR A 420 -1.18 -9.01 -24.26
C THR A 420 -0.16 -9.07 -23.14
N CYS A 421 -0.24 -10.11 -22.31
CA CYS A 421 0.69 -10.35 -21.22
C CYS A 421 2.10 -10.67 -21.75
N GLU A 422 3.14 -10.07 -21.16
CA GLU A 422 4.54 -10.38 -21.49
C GLU A 422 5.03 -11.67 -20.81
N GLN A 423 4.35 -12.11 -19.75
CA GLN A 423 4.77 -13.22 -18.89
C GLN A 423 4.26 -14.60 -19.36
N CYS A 424 3.32 -14.65 -20.29
CA CYS A 424 2.79 -15.90 -20.83
C CYS A 424 2.27 -15.75 -22.26
N ASP A 425 2.13 -16.88 -22.96
CA ASP A 425 1.62 -16.89 -24.33
C ASP A 425 0.08 -16.79 -24.36
N GLY A 426 -0.44 -15.79 -25.07
CA GLY A 426 -1.88 -15.60 -25.30
C GLY A 426 -2.71 -15.08 -24.11
N GLY A 427 -2.09 -14.74 -22.98
CA GLY A 427 -2.78 -14.12 -21.85
C GLY A 427 -3.18 -12.67 -22.13
N ILE A 428 -4.37 -12.26 -21.70
CA ILE A 428 -4.87 -10.89 -21.84
C ILE A 428 -4.90 -10.20 -20.47
N LEU A 429 -4.52 -8.93 -20.43
CA LEU A 429 -4.48 -8.12 -19.24
C LEU A 429 -5.82 -7.43 -18.98
N SER A 430 -6.29 -7.47 -17.74
CA SER A 430 -7.47 -6.77 -17.25
C SER A 430 -7.13 -5.89 -16.05
N LEU A 431 -7.82 -4.76 -15.91
CA LEU A 431 -7.65 -3.82 -14.82
C LEU A 431 -8.76 -4.02 -13.78
N ALA A 432 -8.38 -3.98 -12.50
CA ALA A 432 -9.29 -4.03 -11.37
C ALA A 432 -8.87 -3.03 -10.30
N ARG A 433 -9.83 -2.49 -9.55
CA ARG A 433 -9.53 -1.63 -8.41
C ARG A 433 -9.32 -2.44 -7.14
N GLY A 434 -8.47 -1.95 -6.24
CA GLY A 434 -8.24 -2.62 -4.97
C GLY A 434 -7.62 -1.77 -3.88
N ILE A 435 -7.70 -2.28 -2.66
CA ILE A 435 -7.12 -1.66 -1.46
C ILE A 435 -5.84 -2.42 -1.11
N GLU A 436 -4.71 -1.73 -1.05
CA GLU A 436 -3.47 -2.24 -0.47
C GLU A 436 -3.67 -2.60 1.03
N MET A 437 -3.67 -3.90 1.33
CA MET A 437 -3.89 -4.41 2.69
C MET A 437 -2.59 -4.59 3.47
N GLY A 438 -1.51 -4.83 2.75
CA GLY A 438 -0.15 -4.94 3.26
C GLY A 438 0.87 -5.01 2.13
N HIS A 439 2.14 -4.82 2.49
CA HIS A 439 3.23 -4.68 1.53
C HIS A 439 4.48 -5.34 2.10
N VAL A 440 5.19 -6.08 1.26
CA VAL A 440 6.47 -6.74 1.59
C VAL A 440 7.56 -6.23 0.66
N PHE A 441 8.70 -5.81 1.23
CA PHE A 441 9.79 -5.16 0.52
C PHE A 441 11.13 -5.88 0.74
N ARG A 442 11.94 -5.94 -0.32
CA ARG A 442 13.36 -6.28 -0.26
C ARG A 442 14.16 -4.97 -0.25
N LEU A 443 14.47 -4.44 0.94
CA LEU A 443 15.14 -3.15 1.07
C LEU A 443 16.60 -3.19 0.65
N GLY A 444 17.22 -4.37 0.67
CA GLY A 444 18.65 -4.49 0.42
C GLY A 444 19.45 -3.84 1.56
N GLN A 445 20.54 -3.18 1.21
CA GLN A 445 21.45 -2.56 2.18
C GLN A 445 21.17 -1.07 2.43
N ILE A 446 20.15 -0.47 1.82
CA ILE A 446 19.92 0.99 1.77
C ILE A 446 19.99 1.66 3.16
N TYR A 447 19.24 1.13 4.14
CA TYR A 447 19.21 1.70 5.48
C TYR A 447 20.46 1.33 6.27
N ALA A 448 20.93 0.07 6.16
CA ALA A 448 22.13 -0.39 6.84
C ALA A 448 23.36 0.45 6.43
N GLU A 449 23.50 0.79 5.15
CA GLU A 449 24.53 1.69 4.63
C GLU A 449 24.38 3.11 5.17
N ALA A 450 23.17 3.69 5.12
CA ALA A 450 22.91 5.04 5.62
C ALA A 450 23.25 5.22 7.11
N PHE A 451 23.09 4.16 7.91
CA PHE A 451 23.42 4.13 9.33
C PHE A 451 24.79 3.51 9.66
N GLY A 452 25.57 3.10 8.65
CA GLY A 452 26.89 2.51 8.84
C GLY A 452 26.86 1.21 9.65
N VAL A 453 25.80 0.42 9.52
CA VAL A 453 25.67 -0.88 10.19
C VAL A 453 26.58 -1.89 9.50
N SER A 454 27.48 -2.50 10.26
CA SER A 454 28.40 -3.52 9.76
C SER A 454 28.55 -4.65 10.78
N ILE A 455 28.61 -5.89 10.29
CA ILE A 455 28.73 -7.11 11.07
C ILE A 455 29.90 -7.97 10.58
N GLN A 456 30.34 -8.92 11.40
CA GLN A 456 31.38 -9.89 11.01
C GLN A 456 30.79 -11.15 10.39
N ASP A 457 31.20 -11.48 9.17
CA ASP A 457 30.85 -12.75 8.51
C ASP A 457 31.58 -13.97 9.12
N SER A 458 31.44 -15.14 8.51
CA SER A 458 32.08 -16.38 8.99
C SER A 458 33.60 -16.37 8.92
N ASP A 459 34.17 -15.56 8.04
CA ASP A 459 35.62 -15.39 7.83
C ASP A 459 36.18 -14.22 8.66
N GLY A 460 35.31 -13.49 9.36
CA GLY A 460 35.65 -12.31 10.17
C GLY A 460 35.75 -11.01 9.37
N ALA A 461 35.34 -11.01 8.09
CA ALA A 461 35.28 -9.81 7.28
C ALA A 461 34.04 -8.96 7.64
N ALA A 462 34.19 -7.65 7.49
CA ALA A 462 33.11 -6.70 7.72
C ALA A 462 32.16 -6.69 6.53
N VAL A 463 30.88 -6.97 6.77
CA VAL A 463 29.81 -6.97 5.76
C VAL A 463 28.63 -6.14 6.24
N THR A 464 27.93 -5.50 5.29
CA THR A 464 26.69 -4.77 5.58
C THR A 464 25.52 -5.75 5.49
N PRO A 465 24.71 -5.92 6.54
CA PRO A 465 23.57 -6.81 6.48
C PRO A 465 22.52 -6.27 5.50
N THR A 466 21.80 -7.17 4.85
CA THR A 466 20.66 -6.82 4.00
C THR A 466 19.36 -6.84 4.81
N MET A 467 18.36 -6.10 4.35
CA MET A 467 17.12 -5.88 5.09
C MET A 467 15.88 -6.14 4.26
N GLY A 468 14.83 -6.63 4.93
CA GLY A 468 13.47 -6.61 4.42
C GLY A 468 12.55 -5.84 5.37
N CYS A 469 11.48 -5.24 4.84
CA CYS A 469 10.42 -4.67 5.67
C CYS A 469 9.02 -5.07 5.19
N TYR A 470 8.09 -5.17 6.14
CA TYR A 470 6.83 -5.84 5.91
C TYR A 470 5.71 -5.15 6.71
N GLY A 471 4.75 -4.50 6.04
CA GLY A 471 3.65 -3.74 6.64
C GLY A 471 2.26 -4.37 6.44
N ILE A 472 1.38 -4.29 7.45
CA ILE A 472 -0.07 -4.61 7.36
C ILE A 472 -0.85 -3.54 8.11
N GLY A 473 -1.89 -2.99 7.48
CA GLY A 473 -2.83 -2.06 8.13
C GLY A 473 -3.90 -2.81 8.93
N ILE A 474 -3.87 -2.72 10.26
CA ILE A 474 -4.87 -3.39 11.13
C ILE A 474 -6.27 -2.80 10.90
N GLY A 475 -6.36 -1.48 10.80
CA GLY A 475 -7.62 -0.79 10.46
C GLY A 475 -8.13 -1.12 9.06
N ARG A 476 -7.23 -1.38 8.10
CA ARG A 476 -7.59 -1.81 6.74
C ARG A 476 -8.21 -3.21 6.78
N ILE A 477 -7.60 -4.18 7.49
CA ILE A 477 -8.19 -5.52 7.66
C ILE A 477 -9.59 -5.43 8.27
N PHE A 478 -9.75 -4.58 9.29
CA PHE A 478 -11.04 -4.35 9.92
C PHE A 478 -12.09 -3.88 8.90
N ALA A 479 -11.77 -2.86 8.09
CA ALA A 479 -12.69 -2.32 7.09
C ALA A 479 -12.98 -3.32 5.97
N ALA A 480 -11.95 -4.01 5.45
CA ALA A 480 -12.11 -5.02 4.43
C ALA A 480 -12.96 -6.20 4.91
N ALA A 481 -12.75 -6.67 6.15
CA ALA A 481 -13.61 -7.71 6.71
C ALA A 481 -15.06 -7.24 6.88
N ALA A 482 -15.31 -5.99 7.26
CA ALA A 482 -16.66 -5.43 7.28
C ALA A 482 -17.28 -5.37 5.88
N GLU A 483 -16.48 -5.08 4.85
CA GLU A 483 -16.91 -5.09 3.45
C GLU A 483 -17.22 -6.50 2.94
N VAL A 484 -16.37 -7.48 3.23
CA VAL A 484 -16.58 -8.88 2.80
C VAL A 484 -17.76 -9.52 3.55
N PHE A 485 -17.91 -9.21 4.83
CA PHE A 485 -18.86 -9.88 5.71
C PHE A 485 -19.97 -8.93 6.16
N HIS A 486 -20.86 -8.59 5.24
CA HIS A 486 -22.11 -7.92 5.56
C HIS A 486 -23.25 -8.35 4.64
N ASP A 487 -24.48 -8.06 5.08
CA ASP A 487 -25.70 -8.19 4.30
C ASP A 487 -26.67 -7.03 4.64
N ASP A 488 -27.90 -7.10 4.11
CA ASP A 488 -28.94 -6.10 4.34
C ASP A 488 -29.30 -5.90 5.83
N ASN A 489 -29.03 -6.89 6.69
CA ASN A 489 -29.33 -6.87 8.12
C ASN A 489 -28.17 -6.35 8.96
N GLY A 490 -26.91 -6.54 8.53
CA GLY A 490 -25.75 -6.00 9.24
C GLY A 490 -24.43 -6.71 8.95
N LEU A 491 -23.52 -6.64 9.93
CA LEU A 491 -22.16 -7.21 9.87
C LEU A 491 -22.18 -8.68 10.29
N ASN A 492 -21.43 -9.52 9.57
CA ASN A 492 -21.40 -10.98 9.69
C ASN A 492 -19.98 -11.51 9.98
N TRP A 493 -19.33 -10.98 11.02
CA TRP A 493 -17.90 -11.23 11.30
C TRP A 493 -17.50 -12.72 11.30
N PRO A 494 -16.34 -13.07 10.72
CA PRO A 494 -15.70 -14.36 10.95
C PRO A 494 -15.47 -14.59 12.43
N ILE A 495 -15.64 -15.84 12.88
CA ILE A 495 -15.52 -16.21 14.30
C ILE A 495 -14.16 -15.83 14.90
N ALA A 496 -13.09 -15.82 14.08
CA ALA A 496 -11.74 -15.45 14.50
C ALA A 496 -11.61 -13.98 14.91
N ILE A 497 -12.46 -13.10 14.39
CA ILE A 497 -12.37 -11.65 14.64
C ILE A 497 -13.65 -11.06 15.24
N ALA A 498 -14.73 -11.83 15.37
CA ALA A 498 -15.98 -11.39 15.98
C ALA A 498 -15.75 -10.82 17.40
N PRO A 499 -16.44 -9.73 17.79
CA PRO A 499 -16.21 -9.13 19.11
C PRO A 499 -16.67 -10.05 20.25
N TYR A 500 -17.71 -10.84 20.01
CA TYR A 500 -18.20 -11.89 20.90
C TYR A 500 -18.62 -13.07 20.03
N GLN A 501 -18.49 -14.29 20.55
CA GLN A 501 -18.86 -15.50 19.83
C GLN A 501 -20.37 -15.79 19.93
N VAL A 502 -20.99 -15.38 21.04
CA VAL A 502 -22.43 -15.52 21.29
C VAL A 502 -23.01 -14.19 21.77
N HIS A 503 -24.19 -13.84 21.27
CA HIS A 503 -25.01 -12.76 21.78
C HIS A 503 -26.25 -13.37 22.44
N LEU A 504 -26.33 -13.32 23.77
CA LEU A 504 -27.39 -13.96 24.54
C LEU A 504 -28.54 -12.96 24.80
N VAL A 505 -29.68 -13.18 24.15
CA VAL A 505 -30.85 -12.30 24.29
C VAL A 505 -31.93 -12.97 25.14
N ALA A 506 -32.16 -12.44 26.34
CA ALA A 506 -33.23 -12.87 27.24
C ALA A 506 -34.49 -12.00 27.09
N ILE A 507 -35.57 -12.57 26.55
CA ILE A 507 -36.84 -11.85 26.36
C ILE A 507 -37.66 -11.90 27.64
N GLY A 508 -37.95 -10.73 28.22
CA GLY A 508 -38.76 -10.64 29.44
C GLY A 508 -38.00 -10.91 30.73
N ILE A 509 -36.67 -10.72 30.73
CA ILE A 509 -35.78 -10.94 31.89
C ILE A 509 -36.21 -10.18 33.16
N ASP A 510 -36.85 -9.02 33.01
CA ASP A 510 -37.34 -8.21 34.14
C ASP A 510 -38.73 -8.66 34.65
N LYS A 511 -39.39 -9.60 33.96
CA LYS A 511 -40.78 -10.00 34.21
C LYS A 511 -40.93 -11.44 34.69
N ASP A 512 -39.98 -12.30 34.37
CA ASP A 512 -40.03 -13.73 34.68
C ASP A 512 -38.70 -14.19 35.30
N ASP A 513 -38.75 -14.52 36.59
CA ASP A 513 -37.59 -14.99 37.35
C ASP A 513 -37.01 -16.28 36.75
N ALA A 514 -37.84 -17.17 36.19
CA ALA A 514 -37.36 -18.41 35.59
C ALA A 514 -36.56 -18.15 34.31
N VAL A 515 -37.00 -17.19 33.48
CA VAL A 515 -36.24 -16.75 32.28
C VAL A 515 -34.92 -16.14 32.69
N ARG A 516 -34.92 -15.30 33.74
CA ARG A 516 -33.70 -14.65 34.23
C ARG A 516 -32.69 -15.65 34.77
N ASP A 517 -33.15 -16.58 35.60
CA ASP A 517 -32.27 -17.58 36.22
C ASP A 517 -31.68 -18.53 35.16
N GLU A 518 -32.49 -18.94 34.16
CA GLU A 518 -32.01 -19.76 33.04
C GLU A 518 -31.00 -19.00 32.16
N ALA A 519 -31.28 -17.73 31.83
CA ALA A 519 -30.38 -16.91 31.02
C ALA A 519 -29.02 -16.71 31.71
N TYR A 520 -29.00 -16.39 33.02
CA TYR A 520 -27.75 -16.28 33.77
C TYR A 520 -27.05 -17.62 33.96
N GLY A 521 -27.81 -18.72 34.11
CA GLY A 521 -27.26 -20.07 34.15
C GLY A 521 -26.52 -20.42 32.85
N LEU A 522 -27.18 -20.25 31.70
CA LEU A 522 -26.60 -20.49 30.39
C LEU A 522 -25.39 -19.58 30.12
N TYR A 523 -25.50 -18.29 30.47
CA TYR A 523 -24.38 -17.35 30.36
C TYR A 523 -23.15 -17.85 31.11
N ALA A 524 -23.32 -18.29 32.37
CA ALA A 524 -22.23 -18.81 33.17
C ALA A 524 -21.62 -20.10 32.59
N GLU A 525 -22.44 -21.02 32.08
CA GLU A 525 -21.98 -22.26 31.45
C GLU A 525 -21.14 -22.01 30.19
N LEU A 526 -21.54 -21.04 29.36
CA LEU A 526 -20.80 -20.65 28.16
C LEU A 526 -19.45 -20.02 28.51
N ILE A 527 -19.42 -19.10 29.48
CA ILE A 527 -18.19 -18.46 29.95
C ILE A 527 -17.24 -19.48 30.60
N GLU A 528 -17.75 -20.41 31.43
CA GLU A 528 -16.97 -21.51 32.01
C GLU A 528 -16.37 -22.43 30.93
N SER A 529 -17.00 -22.50 29.76
CA SER A 529 -16.51 -23.25 28.59
C SER A 529 -15.50 -22.47 27.73
N GLY A 530 -15.15 -21.24 28.13
CA GLY A 530 -14.21 -20.37 27.41
C GLY A 530 -14.82 -19.68 26.18
N ILE A 531 -16.14 -19.56 26.12
CA ILE A 531 -16.86 -18.87 25.04
C ILE A 531 -17.08 -17.41 25.43
N ASP A 532 -16.73 -16.48 24.55
CA ASP A 532 -16.98 -15.05 24.74
C ASP A 532 -18.46 -14.70 24.47
N VAL A 533 -19.19 -14.23 25.48
CA VAL A 533 -20.64 -13.94 25.41
C VAL A 533 -20.94 -12.46 25.72
N LEU A 534 -21.81 -11.84 24.90
CA LEU A 534 -22.42 -10.51 25.13
C LEU A 534 -23.83 -10.62 25.71
#